data_AF-A0A651HHZ5-F1
#
_entry.id   AF-A0A651HHZ5-F1
#
_cell.length_a   1.000
_cell.length_b   1.000
_cell.length_c   1.000
_cell.angle_alpha   90.00
_cell.angle_beta   90.00
_cell.angle_gamma   90.00
#
_symmetry.space_group_name_H-M   'P 1'
#
loop_
_entity.id
_entity.type
_entity.pdbx_description
1 polymer ?
#
loop_
_entity_poly.entity_id
_entity_poly.type
_entity_poly.pdbx_seq_one_letter_code
_entity_poly.pdbx_strand_id
1 'polypeptide(L)'
;MLKRCPAGRRLWALALLAPLAACGGDELPAPAAETAPPPAAEAPPPPTEMMHATIVLDEVNSSGVSGEAMAMHSDDAVVVILDLDGLTDEGEYAAHIHIGSCAEGGPVAVSLNPVLGLADGTGTSTTTLEADELTEGDPHFIMVHGEGGTPIVCGDLEGHGR
;
A
#
# COMPACT_ATOMS: atom_id res chain seq x y z
N MET A 1 3.51 30.19 53.86
CA MET A 1 4.06 29.67 55.14
C MET A 1 4.88 28.42 54.85
N LEU A 2 6.16 28.44 55.23
CA LEU A 2 7.13 27.34 55.13
C LEU A 2 6.79 26.19 56.10
N LYS A 3 7.23 24.96 55.79
CA LYS A 3 8.01 24.02 56.65
C LYS A 3 8.13 22.65 55.94
N ARG A 4 9.29 22.30 55.36
CA ARG A 4 10.53 21.72 55.95
C ARG A 4 10.49 20.18 56.05
N CYS A 5 11.39 19.53 55.30
CA CYS A 5 11.87 18.16 55.53
C CYS A 5 12.59 18.03 56.88
N PRO A 6 12.80 16.80 57.38
CA PRO A 6 14.01 16.45 58.09
C PRO A 6 14.80 15.33 57.39
N ALA A 7 16.07 15.64 57.19
CA ALA A 7 17.16 14.72 56.93
C ALA A 7 17.72 14.13 58.25
N GLY A 8 18.49 13.05 58.17
CA GLY A 8 19.47 12.67 59.19
C GLY A 8 19.56 11.15 59.39
N ARG A 9 20.50 10.42 58.77
CA ARG A 9 21.97 10.37 58.97
C ARG A 9 22.37 9.75 60.31
N ARG A 10 23.12 8.63 60.24
CA ARG A 10 24.30 8.21 61.06
C ARG A 10 24.59 6.73 60.70
N LEU A 11 25.62 6.39 59.92
CA LEU A 11 27.06 6.27 60.22
C LEU A 11 27.41 5.22 61.31
N TRP A 12 28.48 4.44 61.00
CA TRP A 12 29.30 3.52 61.84
C TRP A 12 28.71 2.11 62.05
N ALA A 13 29.43 0.99 61.94
CA ALA A 13 30.83 0.67 61.64
C ALA A 13 30.96 -0.85 61.35
N LEU A 14 32.09 -1.23 60.74
CA LEU A 14 32.94 -2.42 60.94
C LEU A 14 32.41 -3.53 61.89
N ALA A 15 32.62 -4.83 61.69
CA ALA A 15 33.69 -5.56 61.00
C ALA A 15 33.50 -7.07 61.24
N LEU A 16 34.04 -7.90 60.34
CA LEU A 16 34.83 -9.15 60.58
C LEU A 16 34.15 -10.31 61.36
N LEU A 17 34.36 -11.61 61.17
CA LEU A 17 35.32 -12.53 60.51
C LEU A 17 34.51 -13.85 60.34
N ALA A 18 34.43 -14.49 59.17
CA ALA A 18 35.28 -15.61 58.69
C ALA A 18 35.11 -16.96 59.47
N PRO A 19 35.55 -18.10 58.91
CA PRO A 19 34.95 -18.88 57.82
C PRO A 19 34.77 -20.37 58.23
N LEU A 20 34.19 -21.23 57.37
CA LEU A 20 34.60 -22.64 57.23
C LEU A 20 34.00 -23.23 55.94
N ALA A 21 34.83 -24.02 55.28
CA ALA A 21 34.68 -24.59 53.96
C ALA A 21 33.55 -25.63 53.85
N ALA A 22 32.91 -25.71 52.68
CA ALA A 22 32.36 -26.96 52.16
C ALA A 22 32.27 -26.91 50.63
N CYS A 23 32.66 -28.01 50.02
CA CYS A 23 32.89 -28.27 48.60
C CYS A 23 31.58 -28.30 47.78
N GLY A 24 31.63 -27.83 46.53
CA GLY A 24 30.58 -28.03 45.53
C GLY A 24 31.15 -27.74 44.14
N GLY A 25 31.42 -28.80 43.39
CA GLY A 25 32.15 -28.78 42.12
C GLY A 25 31.45 -28.06 40.97
N ASP A 26 32.31 -27.61 40.08
CA ASP A 26 32.10 -27.10 38.72
C ASP A 26 31.41 -28.17 37.85
N GLU A 27 30.21 -27.88 37.33
CA GLU A 27 29.74 -28.19 35.96
C GLU A 27 28.21 -28.04 35.87
N LEU A 28 27.79 -27.03 35.09
CA LEU A 28 26.44 -26.83 34.58
C LEU A 28 26.59 -26.40 33.11
N PRO A 29 25.65 -26.78 32.24
CA PRO A 29 25.74 -27.98 31.41
C PRO A 29 26.20 -27.66 29.99
N ALA A 30 26.50 -28.72 29.24
CA ALA A 30 26.83 -28.75 27.82
C ALA A 30 26.00 -27.77 26.97
N PRO A 31 26.57 -27.24 25.86
CA PRO A 31 25.77 -26.54 24.86
C PRO A 31 24.68 -27.49 24.39
N ALA A 32 23.43 -27.03 24.46
CA ALA A 32 22.34 -27.68 23.77
C ALA A 32 22.77 -27.80 22.30
N ALA A 33 22.86 -29.05 21.83
CA ALA A 33 23.06 -29.34 20.43
C ALA A 33 21.98 -28.59 19.65
N GLU A 34 22.44 -27.63 18.84
CA GLU A 34 21.66 -26.96 17.83
C GLU A 34 21.19 -28.04 16.85
N THR A 35 19.97 -28.54 17.05
CA THR A 35 19.31 -29.34 16.04
C THR A 35 19.07 -28.41 14.86
N ALA A 36 19.81 -28.64 13.77
CA ALA A 36 19.61 -27.96 12.51
C ALA A 36 18.11 -27.92 12.15
N PRO A 37 17.59 -26.78 11.69
CA PRO A 37 16.24 -26.75 11.16
C PRO A 37 16.13 -27.77 10.01
N PRO A 38 14.97 -28.44 9.83
CA PRO A 38 14.76 -29.29 8.67
C PRO A 38 15.00 -28.45 7.39
N PRO A 39 15.48 -29.06 6.28
CA PRO A 39 15.53 -28.33 5.02
C PRO A 39 14.11 -27.84 4.73
N ALA A 40 13.99 -26.52 4.56
CA ALA A 40 12.76 -25.91 4.09
C ALA A 40 12.35 -26.67 2.82
N ALA A 41 11.16 -27.26 2.84
CA ALA A 41 10.55 -27.74 1.62
C ALA A 41 10.55 -26.57 0.63
N GLU A 42 11.12 -26.76 -0.56
CA GLU A 42 11.04 -25.77 -1.62
C GLU A 42 9.58 -25.38 -1.80
N ALA A 43 9.32 -24.07 -1.69
CA ALA A 43 8.03 -23.50 -2.00
C ALA A 43 7.66 -23.87 -3.45
N PRO A 44 6.37 -24.11 -3.75
CA PRO A 44 5.94 -24.24 -5.13
C PRO A 44 6.40 -22.99 -5.93
N PRO A 45 6.73 -23.12 -7.22
CA PRO A 45 7.11 -21.97 -8.03
C PRO A 45 6.02 -20.90 -7.94
N PRO A 46 6.38 -19.60 -7.96
CA PRO A 46 5.40 -18.54 -7.96
C PRO A 46 4.42 -18.76 -9.12
N PRO A 47 3.11 -18.47 -8.95
CA PRO A 47 2.20 -18.48 -10.07
C PRO A 47 2.75 -17.53 -11.14
N THR A 48 2.63 -17.90 -12.41
CA THR A 48 2.95 -17.02 -13.54
C THR A 48 2.34 -15.64 -13.27
N GLU A 49 3.18 -14.65 -12.95
CA GLU A 49 2.72 -13.37 -12.44
C GLU A 49 1.98 -12.62 -13.54
N MET A 50 0.66 -12.50 -13.43
CA MET A 50 -0.07 -11.49 -14.18
C MET A 50 0.48 -10.14 -13.72
N MET A 51 1.12 -9.42 -14.63
CA MET A 51 1.65 -8.09 -14.36
C MET A 51 0.46 -7.20 -14.02
N HIS A 52 0.34 -6.80 -12.76
CA HIS A 52 -0.69 -5.87 -12.32
C HIS A 52 -0.04 -4.62 -11.75
N ALA A 53 -0.57 -3.47 -12.14
CA ALA A 53 -0.20 -2.17 -11.59
C ALA A 53 -1.39 -1.64 -10.78
N THR A 54 -1.08 -1.09 -9.61
CA THR A 54 -2.03 -0.30 -8.83
C THR A 54 -1.63 1.16 -8.96
N ILE A 55 -2.57 2.00 -9.37
CA ILE A 55 -2.39 3.44 -9.58
C ILE A 55 -3.27 4.14 -8.55
N VAL A 56 -2.66 5.02 -7.76
CA VAL A 56 -3.41 5.92 -6.88
C VAL A 56 -4.05 7.01 -7.72
N LEU A 57 -5.33 7.26 -7.50
CA LEU A 57 -6.09 8.32 -8.15
C LEU A 57 -6.34 9.44 -7.14
N ASP A 58 -5.70 10.59 -7.38
CA ASP A 58 -5.78 11.76 -6.54
C ASP A 58 -6.87 12.72 -7.03
N GLU A 59 -7.47 13.46 -6.09
CA GLU A 59 -8.48 14.45 -6.42
C GLU A 59 -7.94 15.52 -7.37
N VAL A 60 -8.80 15.99 -8.27
CA VAL A 60 -8.55 17.19 -9.06
C VAL A 60 -9.75 18.13 -8.94
N ASN A 61 -9.50 19.43 -9.17
CA ASN A 61 -10.53 20.47 -9.10
C ASN A 61 -11.28 20.54 -7.75
N SER A 62 -10.63 20.13 -6.65
CA SER A 62 -11.21 20.10 -5.30
C SER A 62 -12.52 19.32 -5.22
N SER A 63 -12.58 18.20 -5.94
CA SER A 63 -13.75 17.32 -5.98
C SER A 63 -13.97 16.59 -4.65
N GLY A 64 -12.93 16.38 -3.84
CA GLY A 64 -12.96 15.48 -2.69
C GLY A 64 -12.97 13.99 -3.07
N VAL A 65 -12.86 13.65 -4.36
CA VAL A 65 -12.90 12.27 -4.87
C VAL A 65 -11.49 11.72 -4.95
N SER A 66 -11.30 10.51 -4.42
CA SER A 66 -10.02 9.78 -4.52
C SER A 66 -10.27 8.30 -4.75
N GLY A 67 -9.25 7.53 -5.10
CA GLY A 67 -9.42 6.10 -5.29
C GLY A 67 -8.19 5.38 -5.80
N GLU A 68 -8.42 4.21 -6.35
CA GLU A 68 -7.39 3.37 -6.96
C GLU A 68 -7.87 2.84 -8.32
N ALA A 69 -6.93 2.73 -9.25
CA ALA A 69 -7.09 1.93 -10.44
C ALA A 69 -6.18 0.71 -10.38
N MET A 70 -6.68 -0.45 -10.80
CA MET A 70 -5.89 -1.65 -11.01
C MET A 70 -5.87 -1.99 -12.49
N ALA A 71 -4.69 -2.08 -13.09
CA ALA A 71 -4.51 -2.54 -14.46
C ALA A 71 -3.84 -3.92 -14.45
N MET A 72 -4.55 -4.95 -14.94
CA MET A 72 -4.04 -6.31 -15.05
C MET A 72 -3.71 -6.62 -16.51
N HIS A 73 -2.44 -6.87 -16.80
CA HIS A 73 -1.94 -7.12 -18.14
C HIS A 73 -1.83 -8.63 -18.42
N SER A 74 -2.25 -9.01 -19.61
CA SER A 74 -2.05 -10.32 -20.24
C SER A 74 -1.52 -10.12 -21.67
N ASP A 75 -1.23 -11.20 -22.39
CA ASP A 75 -0.67 -11.15 -23.75
C ASP A 75 -1.60 -10.52 -24.80
N ASP A 76 -2.91 -10.54 -24.57
CA ASP A 76 -3.90 -10.06 -25.54
C ASP A 76 -4.81 -8.96 -24.96
N ALA A 77 -4.87 -8.81 -23.63
CA ALA A 77 -5.82 -7.90 -22.99
C ALA A 77 -5.24 -7.18 -21.77
N VAL A 78 -5.84 -6.02 -21.47
CA VAL A 78 -5.64 -5.27 -20.23
C VAL A 78 -6.99 -5.09 -19.55
N VAL A 79 -7.11 -5.54 -18.30
CA VAL A 79 -8.31 -5.32 -17.49
C VAL A 79 -8.06 -4.18 -16.53
N VAL A 80 -8.85 -3.11 -16.66
CA VAL A 80 -8.79 -1.91 -15.81
C VAL A 80 -9.98 -1.91 -14.86
N ILE A 81 -9.71 -1.90 -13.57
CA ILE A 81 -10.72 -1.77 -12.51
C ILE A 81 -10.53 -0.42 -11.86
N LEU A 82 -11.61 0.36 -11.73
CA LEU A 82 -11.62 1.62 -10.98
C LEU A 82 -12.45 1.43 -9.71
N ASP A 83 -11.93 1.90 -8.58
CA ASP A 83 -12.60 1.97 -7.29
C ASP A 83 -12.41 3.37 -6.70
N LEU A 84 -13.50 4.12 -6.56
CA LEU A 84 -13.52 5.51 -6.12
C LEU A 84 -14.34 5.69 -4.85
N ASP A 85 -13.93 6.66 -4.04
CA ASP A 85 -14.64 7.14 -2.86
C ASP A 85 -14.82 8.67 -2.95
N GLY A 86 -15.84 9.20 -2.27
CA GLY A 86 -16.14 10.64 -2.21
C GLY A 86 -16.98 11.18 -3.37
N LEU A 87 -17.60 10.31 -4.19
CA LEU A 87 -18.54 10.72 -5.24
C LEU A 87 -19.78 11.41 -4.62
N THR A 88 -20.22 12.51 -5.22
CA THR A 88 -21.28 13.36 -4.64
C THR A 88 -22.68 12.88 -4.99
N ASP A 89 -22.83 12.18 -6.11
CA ASP A 89 -24.11 11.79 -6.68
C ASP A 89 -24.12 10.34 -7.17
N GLU A 90 -25.29 9.70 -7.13
CA GLU A 90 -25.51 8.42 -7.79
C GLU A 90 -25.52 8.59 -9.31
N GLY A 91 -25.00 7.62 -10.06
CA GLY A 91 -25.06 7.63 -11.52
C GLY A 91 -23.75 7.23 -12.20
N GLU A 92 -23.65 7.59 -13.48
CA GLU A 92 -22.50 7.23 -14.33
C GLU A 92 -21.52 8.41 -14.43
N TYR A 93 -20.25 8.14 -14.11
CA TYR A 93 -19.14 9.08 -14.27
C TYR A 93 -18.25 8.59 -15.42
N ALA A 94 -18.07 9.44 -16.43
CA ALA A 94 -17.28 9.06 -17.61
C ALA A 94 -15.81 8.88 -17.25
N ALA A 95 -15.19 7.80 -17.74
CA ALA A 95 -13.80 7.47 -17.46
C ALA A 95 -13.02 7.25 -18.75
N HIS A 96 -11.78 7.73 -18.80
CA HIS A 96 -10.92 7.63 -19.97
C HIS A 96 -9.48 7.36 -19.56
N ILE A 97 -8.75 6.69 -20.43
CA ILE A 97 -7.28 6.73 -20.44
C ILE A 97 -6.89 7.79 -21.45
N HIS A 98 -6.02 8.71 -21.04
CA HIS A 98 -5.47 9.78 -21.85
C HIS A 98 -3.97 9.54 -22.11
N ILE A 99 -3.45 10.13 -23.18
CA ILE A 99 -2.01 10.23 -23.43
C ILE A 99 -1.46 11.39 -22.59
N GLY A 100 -0.28 11.24 -21.99
CA GLY A 100 0.40 12.27 -21.21
C GLY A 100 0.39 11.96 -19.72
N SER A 101 0.21 13.01 -18.91
CA SER A 101 0.10 12.93 -17.45
C SER A 101 -1.11 13.72 -16.95
N CYS A 102 -1.57 13.43 -15.74
CA CYS A 102 -2.54 14.20 -14.98
C CYS A 102 -2.24 15.70 -14.95
N ALA A 103 -0.97 16.04 -14.74
CA ALA A 103 -0.54 17.43 -14.56
C ALA A 103 -0.60 18.25 -15.86
N GLU A 104 -0.27 17.62 -16.99
CA GLU A 104 -0.20 18.29 -18.30
C GLU A 104 -1.48 18.11 -19.13
N GLY A 105 -2.24 17.05 -18.83
CA GLY A 105 -3.38 16.61 -19.61
C GLY A 105 -2.98 16.02 -20.97
N GLY A 106 -3.98 15.68 -21.77
CA GLY A 106 -3.78 15.24 -23.14
C GLY A 106 -5.04 14.67 -23.79
N PRO A 107 -4.95 14.23 -25.06
CA PRO A 107 -6.08 13.65 -25.77
C PRO A 107 -6.48 12.31 -25.15
N VAL A 108 -7.75 11.93 -25.33
CA VAL A 108 -8.25 10.60 -24.97
C VAL A 108 -7.57 9.56 -25.88
N ALA A 109 -6.95 8.55 -25.26
CA ALA A 109 -6.46 7.36 -25.93
C ALA A 109 -7.58 6.32 -26.04
N VAL A 110 -8.23 6.01 -24.91
CA VAL A 110 -9.22 4.93 -24.80
C VAL A 110 -10.38 5.34 -23.90
N SER A 111 -11.61 5.01 -24.30
CA SER A 111 -12.79 5.13 -23.43
C SER A 111 -12.90 3.92 -22.52
N LEU A 112 -13.13 4.16 -21.23
CA LEU A 112 -13.44 3.11 -20.27
C LEU A 112 -14.95 3.02 -20.04
N ASN A 113 -15.40 1.91 -19.45
CA ASN A 113 -16.74 1.85 -18.89
C ASN A 113 -16.90 2.93 -17.81
N PRO A 114 -18.07 3.60 -17.75
CA PRO A 114 -18.29 4.63 -16.75
C PRO A 114 -18.25 4.03 -15.33
N VAL A 115 -17.75 4.80 -14.39
CA VAL A 115 -17.81 4.47 -12.96
C VAL A 115 -19.25 4.61 -12.49
N LEU A 116 -19.82 3.55 -11.92
CA LEU A 116 -21.16 3.56 -11.33
C LEU A 116 -21.07 4.03 -9.89
N GLY A 117 -21.43 5.29 -9.64
CA GLY A 117 -21.53 5.87 -8.31
C GLY A 117 -22.77 5.41 -7.55
N LEU A 118 -22.59 5.16 -6.26
CA LEU A 118 -23.60 4.64 -5.32
C LEU A 118 -23.96 5.69 -4.26
N ALA A 119 -25.08 5.47 -3.58
CA ALA A 119 -25.60 6.40 -2.56
C ALA A 119 -24.67 6.62 -1.36
N ASP A 120 -23.69 5.74 -1.14
CA ASP A 120 -22.70 5.86 -0.06
C ASP A 120 -21.46 6.67 -0.46
N GLY A 121 -21.41 7.18 -1.69
CA GLY A 121 -20.29 7.95 -2.23
C GLY A 121 -19.18 7.11 -2.84
N THR A 122 -19.33 5.78 -2.87
CA THR A 122 -18.40 4.89 -3.57
C THR A 122 -18.80 4.71 -5.03
N GLY A 123 -17.86 4.27 -5.88
CA GLY A 123 -18.19 3.86 -7.24
C GLY A 123 -17.16 2.97 -7.86
N THR A 124 -17.59 2.06 -8.72
CA THR A 124 -16.70 1.10 -9.38
C THR A 124 -16.97 0.94 -10.87
N SER A 125 -15.94 0.53 -11.61
CA SER A 125 -16.10 0.00 -12.97
C SER A 125 -15.06 -1.07 -13.27
N THR A 126 -15.32 -1.86 -14.30
CA THR A 126 -14.34 -2.79 -14.87
C THR A 126 -14.44 -2.70 -16.38
N THR A 127 -13.30 -2.50 -17.04
CA THR A 127 -13.18 -2.42 -18.50
C THR A 127 -12.13 -3.44 -18.94
N THR A 128 -12.44 -4.22 -19.98
CA THR A 128 -11.45 -5.05 -20.67
C THR A 128 -11.10 -4.37 -21.98
N LEU A 129 -9.82 -4.13 -22.19
CA LEU A 129 -9.23 -3.57 -23.40
C LEU A 129 -8.42 -4.65 -24.11
N GLU A 130 -8.32 -4.56 -25.43
CA GLU A 130 -7.29 -5.29 -26.17
C GLU A 130 -5.93 -4.64 -25.88
N ALA A 131 -4.86 -5.44 -25.80
CA ALA A 131 -3.56 -4.93 -25.36
C ALA A 131 -2.96 -3.88 -26.30
N ASP A 132 -3.32 -3.88 -27.58
CA ASP A 132 -2.86 -2.92 -28.59
C ASP A 132 -3.61 -1.58 -28.55
N GLU A 133 -4.68 -1.46 -27.74
CA GLU A 133 -5.36 -0.18 -27.51
C GLU A 133 -4.52 0.80 -26.68
N LEU A 134 -3.58 0.29 -25.89
CA LEU A 134 -2.62 1.09 -25.14
C LEU A 134 -1.29 1.12 -25.89
N THR A 135 -0.92 2.30 -26.39
CA THR A 135 0.33 2.44 -27.14
C THR A 135 1.52 2.29 -26.19
N GLU A 136 2.33 1.27 -26.41
CA GLU A 136 3.53 1.04 -25.60
C GLU A 136 4.52 2.21 -25.74
N GLY A 137 5.08 2.64 -24.61
CA GLY A 137 6.14 3.66 -24.56
C GLY A 137 5.66 5.11 -24.44
N ASP A 138 4.37 5.38 -24.66
CA ASP A 138 3.78 6.68 -24.35
C ASP A 138 3.32 6.73 -22.89
N PRO A 139 3.54 7.84 -22.15
CA PRO A 139 2.95 8.03 -20.84
C PRO A 139 1.43 8.12 -21.00
N HIS A 140 0.71 7.51 -20.07
CA HIS A 140 -0.75 7.58 -20.03
C HIS A 140 -1.20 7.91 -18.62
N PHE A 141 -2.45 8.34 -18.50
CA PHE A 141 -3.08 8.56 -17.20
C PHE A 141 -4.58 8.29 -17.28
N ILE A 142 -5.17 7.87 -16.17
CA ILE A 142 -6.62 7.69 -16.03
C ILE A 142 -7.22 8.99 -15.54
N MET A 143 -8.37 9.36 -16.10
CA MET A 143 -9.16 10.50 -15.67
C MET A 143 -10.64 10.12 -15.60
N VAL A 144 -11.31 10.51 -14.53
CA VAL A 144 -12.75 10.37 -14.38
C VAL A 144 -13.38 11.77 -14.30
N HIS A 145 -14.54 11.93 -14.92
CA HIS A 145 -15.26 13.18 -15.05
C HIS A 145 -16.59 13.16 -14.29
N GLY A 146 -16.88 14.25 -13.59
CA GLY A 146 -18.18 14.53 -12.99
C GLY A 146 -19.09 15.34 -13.93
N GLU A 147 -20.01 16.10 -13.34
CA GLU A 147 -20.99 16.89 -14.08
C GLU A 147 -20.35 17.82 -15.13
N GLY A 148 -20.96 17.87 -16.31
CA GLY A 148 -20.50 18.72 -17.42
C GLY A 148 -19.15 18.31 -18.03
N GLY A 149 -18.62 17.13 -17.70
CA GLY A 149 -17.32 16.67 -18.18
C GLY A 149 -16.13 17.24 -17.39
N THR A 150 -16.38 17.82 -16.21
CA THR A 150 -15.32 18.36 -15.35
C THR A 150 -14.48 17.21 -14.78
N PRO A 151 -13.15 17.18 -14.94
CA PRO A 151 -12.30 16.19 -14.29
C PRO A 151 -12.47 16.24 -12.77
N ILE A 152 -12.58 15.09 -12.11
CA ILE A 152 -12.77 15.02 -10.65
C ILE A 152 -11.69 14.19 -9.96
N VAL A 153 -11.12 13.18 -10.62
CA VAL A 153 -10.01 12.40 -10.08
C VAL A 153 -9.13 11.93 -11.23
N CYS A 154 -7.82 11.81 -10.99
CA CYS A 154 -6.90 11.30 -11.98
C CYS A 154 -5.69 10.61 -11.35
N GLY A 155 -5.02 9.73 -12.10
CA GLY A 155 -3.72 9.20 -11.71
C GLY A 155 -2.89 8.76 -12.92
N ASP A 156 -1.58 8.98 -12.83
CA ASP A 156 -0.62 8.63 -13.88
C ASP A 156 -0.43 7.11 -13.94
N LEU A 157 -0.57 6.53 -15.14
CA LEU A 157 -0.25 5.13 -15.38
C LEU A 157 1.26 5.04 -15.58
N GLU A 158 1.95 4.58 -14.55
CA GLU A 158 3.38 4.27 -14.61
C GLU A 158 3.56 2.78 -14.94
N GLY A 159 4.41 2.47 -15.93
CA GLY A 159 4.92 1.10 -16.12
C GLY A 159 3.95 0.09 -16.75
N HIS A 160 2.92 0.55 -17.49
CA HIS A 160 1.98 -0.30 -18.24
C HIS A 160 2.50 -0.81 -19.59
N GLY A 161 3.77 -0.54 -19.93
CA GLY A 161 4.47 -1.18 -21.04
C GLY A 161 5.04 -2.52 -20.61
N ARG A 162 4.85 -3.56 -21.43
CA ARG A 162 5.39 -4.91 -21.18
C ARG A 162 6.91 -4.94 -21.09
#